data_AF-A0A7X7JH34-F1
#
_entry.id   AF-A0A7X7JH34-F1
#
_cell.length_a   1.000
_cell.length_b   1.000
_cell.length_c   1.000
_cell.angle_alpha   90.00
_cell.angle_beta   90.00
_cell.angle_gamma   90.00
#
_symmetry.space_group_name_H-M   'P 1'
#
loop_
_entity.id
_entity.type
_entity.pdbx_description
1 polymer ?
#
loop_
_entity_poly.entity_id
_entity_poly.type
_entity_poly.pdbx_seq_one_letter_code
_entity_poly.pdbx_strand_id
1 'polypeptide(L)'
;MPSTTVTSPQVAINDIGSAEDFLAAIDATIKYFNDGDIVEGTIVKVDRDEVLLDIGYKTEGVIPSRELSIKHDVDPNEVVSVGDEVEALVLTKEDKEGRLILSKKRAQYERA
;
A
#
# COMPACT_ATOMS: atom_id res chain seq x y z
N MET A 1 -17.37 -0.91 47.71
CA MET A 1 -16.84 0.12 46.78
C MET A 1 -15.33 -0.05 46.73
N PRO A 2 -14.61 0.04 45.60
CA PRO A 2 -14.96 0.63 44.30
C PRO A 2 -14.89 -0.36 43.10
N SER A 3 -15.59 0.01 42.02
CA SER A 3 -15.56 -0.63 40.70
C SER A 3 -14.16 -0.66 40.09
N THR A 4 -13.83 -1.75 39.39
CA THR A 4 -13.18 -1.71 38.06
C THR A 4 -13.33 -3.10 37.44
N THR A 5 -14.15 -3.22 36.40
CA THR A 5 -13.96 -4.27 35.40
C THR A 5 -14.18 -3.61 34.06
N VAL A 6 -13.06 -3.39 33.38
CA VAL A 6 -12.99 -2.85 32.03
C VAL A 6 -13.78 -3.76 31.09
N THR A 7 -14.69 -3.13 30.37
CA THR A 7 -15.54 -3.68 29.32
C THR A 7 -14.67 -4.32 28.23
N SER A 8 -14.67 -5.65 28.18
CA SER A 8 -14.46 -6.37 26.93
C SER A 8 -15.64 -6.05 26.01
N PRO A 9 -15.45 -5.51 24.80
CA PRO A 9 -16.55 -5.41 23.86
C PRO A 9 -17.01 -6.83 23.48
N GLN A 10 -18.18 -7.16 24.01
CA GLN A 10 -18.94 -8.36 23.74
C GLN A 10 -19.27 -8.35 22.23
N VAL A 11 -18.76 -9.33 21.46
CA VAL A 11 -19.27 -9.57 20.10
C VAL A 11 -20.61 -10.26 20.24
N ALA A 12 -21.68 -9.46 20.34
CA ALA A 12 -23.04 -9.93 20.21
C ALA A 12 -23.34 -10.15 18.73
N ILE A 13 -23.23 -11.41 18.32
CA ILE A 13 -23.90 -11.94 17.14
C ILE A 13 -25.42 -11.77 17.31
N ASN A 14 -26.05 -10.95 16.46
CA ASN A 14 -27.39 -11.15 15.87
C ASN A 14 -28.01 -9.81 15.41
N ASP A 15 -27.74 -9.43 14.16
CA ASP A 15 -28.79 -8.97 13.23
C ASP A 15 -28.18 -8.99 11.82
N ILE A 16 -28.63 -9.90 10.96
CA ILE A 16 -28.29 -9.90 9.53
C ILE A 16 -29.03 -8.70 8.91
N GLY A 17 -28.46 -7.51 9.07
CA GLY A 17 -28.86 -6.30 8.36
C GLY A 17 -28.19 -6.31 7.00
N SER A 18 -28.96 -6.72 5.98
CA SER A 18 -28.70 -6.63 4.53
C SER A 18 -27.30 -6.96 4.01
N ALA A 19 -27.23 -7.82 2.99
CA ALA A 19 -26.03 -8.03 2.17
C ALA A 19 -25.38 -6.71 1.71
N GLU A 20 -26.16 -5.65 1.56
CA GLU A 20 -25.74 -4.30 1.18
C GLU A 20 -24.83 -3.60 2.21
N ASP A 21 -25.05 -3.77 3.52
CA ASP A 21 -24.22 -3.14 4.56
C ASP A 21 -22.90 -3.90 4.75
N PHE A 22 -22.95 -5.24 4.63
CA PHE A 22 -21.75 -6.05 4.55
C PHE A 22 -20.93 -5.67 3.30
N LEU A 23 -21.54 -5.52 2.12
CA LEU A 23 -20.83 -5.04 0.91
C LEU A 23 -20.19 -3.68 1.13
N ALA A 24 -20.86 -2.73 1.78
CA ALA A 24 -20.30 -1.41 2.07
C ALA A 24 -19.12 -1.47 3.06
N ALA A 25 -19.16 -2.35 4.06
CA ALA A 25 -18.05 -2.58 4.98
C ALA A 25 -16.87 -3.33 4.33
N ILE A 26 -17.14 -4.19 3.33
CA ILE A 26 -16.09 -4.84 2.54
C ILE A 26 -15.44 -3.82 1.58
N ASP A 27 -16.23 -2.96 0.95
CA ASP A 27 -15.74 -1.93 0.02
C ASP A 27 -14.90 -0.85 0.74
N ALA A 28 -15.29 -0.50 1.97
CA ALA A 28 -14.51 0.41 2.81
C ALA A 28 -13.21 -0.20 3.37
N THR A 29 -13.11 -1.54 3.46
CA THR A 29 -11.92 -2.22 4.01
C THR A 29 -10.94 -2.68 2.93
N ILE A 30 -11.41 -2.93 1.71
CA ILE A 30 -10.55 -3.27 0.58
C ILE A 30 -10.20 -1.97 -0.14
N LYS A 31 -9.03 -1.42 0.18
CA LYS A 31 -8.46 -0.25 -0.51
C LYS A 31 -8.15 -0.64 -1.96
N TYR A 32 -9.10 -0.47 -2.87
CA TYR A 32 -8.93 -0.83 -4.28
C TYR A 32 -8.03 0.19 -4.98
N PHE A 33 -6.78 -0.21 -5.23
CA PHE A 33 -5.88 0.59 -6.07
C PHE A 33 -6.10 0.24 -7.55
N ASN A 34 -6.31 1.28 -8.36
CA ASN A 34 -6.40 1.14 -9.80
C ASN A 34 -5.06 1.48 -10.46
N ASP A 35 -4.84 1.01 -11.68
CA ASP A 35 -3.77 1.52 -12.52
C ASP A 35 -3.88 3.05 -12.68
N GLY A 36 -2.77 3.75 -12.46
CA GLY A 36 -2.70 5.21 -12.38
C GLY A 36 -2.89 5.79 -10.98
N ASP A 37 -3.27 4.99 -9.97
CA ASP A 37 -3.49 5.53 -8.63
C ASP A 37 -2.17 5.81 -7.90
N ILE A 38 -2.10 6.91 -7.16
CA ILE A 38 -0.95 7.26 -6.34
C ILE A 38 -1.15 6.67 -4.95
N VAL A 39 -0.22 5.80 -4.56
CA VAL A 39 -0.25 5.08 -3.30
C VAL A 39 0.92 5.48 -2.42
N GLU A 40 0.65 5.62 -1.13
CA GLU A 40 1.67 5.78 -0.10
C GLU A 40 1.92 4.44 0.56
N GLY A 41 3.19 4.12 0.78
CA GLY A 41 3.59 2.90 1.43
C GLY A 41 4.94 3.00 2.12
N THR A 42 5.26 1.98 2.89
CA THR A 42 6.50 1.89 3.67
C THR A 42 7.43 0.89 3.02
N ILE A 43 8.70 1.26 2.90
CA ILE A 43 9.68 0.37 2.28
C ILE A 43 10.02 -0.75 3.24
N VAL A 44 9.74 -1.98 2.81
CA VAL A 44 10.03 -3.19 3.59
C VAL A 44 11.36 -3.81 3.17
N LYS A 45 11.80 -3.55 1.93
CA LYS A 45 13.07 -4.07 1.42
C LYS A 45 13.62 -3.19 0.29
N VAL A 46 14.92 -2.95 0.32
CA VAL A 46 15.65 -2.22 -0.74
C VAL A 46 16.68 -3.16 -1.34
N ASP A 47 16.57 -3.44 -2.63
CA ASP A 47 17.59 -4.12 -3.43
C ASP A 47 18.29 -3.11 -4.36
N ARG A 48 19.31 -3.56 -5.09
CA ARG A 48 20.02 -2.72 -6.07
C ARG A 48 19.23 -2.56 -7.37
N ASP A 49 18.44 -3.56 -7.74
CA ASP A 49 17.64 -3.52 -8.96
C ASP A 49 16.20 -3.06 -8.70
N GLU A 50 15.63 -3.41 -7.55
CA GLU A 50 14.23 -3.16 -7.19
C GLU A 50 14.04 -2.82 -5.70
N VAL A 51 12.96 -2.13 -5.36
CA VAL A 51 12.56 -1.77 -4.00
C VAL A 51 11.16 -2.29 -3.75
N LEU A 52 10.95 -2.98 -2.62
CA LEU A 52 9.63 -3.44 -2.21
C LEU A 52 9.00 -2.40 -1.28
N LEU A 53 7.80 -1.98 -1.66
CA LEU A 53 6.97 -1.04 -0.95
C LEU A 53 5.72 -1.78 -0.44
N ASP A 54 5.49 -1.75 0.86
CA ASP A 54 4.23 -2.18 1.45
C ASP A 54 3.25 -1.00 1.49
N ILE A 55 2.17 -1.12 0.72
CA ILE A 55 1.11 -0.10 0.63
C ILE A 55 -0.15 -0.54 1.40
N GLY A 56 -0.03 -1.55 2.27
CA GLY A 56 -1.17 -2.18 2.95
C GLY A 56 -2.17 -2.84 2.00
N TYR A 57 -1.74 -3.22 0.79
CA TYR A 57 -2.57 -3.94 -0.17
C TYR A 57 -2.39 -5.46 -0.06
N LYS A 58 -3.07 -6.21 -0.93
CA LYS A 58 -3.00 -7.67 -0.98
C LYS A 58 -1.57 -8.20 -1.21
N THR A 59 -0.69 -7.40 -1.81
CA THR A 59 0.69 -7.76 -2.15
C THR A 59 1.58 -6.51 -2.11
N GLU A 60 2.85 -6.71 -1.76
CA GLU A 60 3.88 -5.68 -1.83
C GLU A 60 4.05 -5.22 -3.28
N GLY A 61 4.21 -3.91 -3.46
CA GLY A 61 4.52 -3.34 -4.76
C GLY A 61 6.01 -3.26 -4.99
N VAL A 62 6.41 -3.53 -6.22
CA VAL A 62 7.81 -3.52 -6.65
C VAL A 62 8.07 -2.23 -7.44
N ILE A 63 9.02 -1.44 -6.98
CA ILE A 63 9.52 -0.27 -7.67
C ILE A 63 10.89 -0.61 -8.26
N PRO A 64 11.03 -0.80 -9.58
CA PRO A 64 12.34 -0.97 -10.18
C PRO A 64 13.17 0.31 -9.98
N SER A 65 14.48 0.15 -9.78
CA SER A 65 15.46 1.24 -9.61
C SER A 65 15.32 2.34 -10.67
N ARG A 66 14.96 1.95 -11.89
CA ARG A 66 14.71 2.82 -13.06
C ARG A 66 13.45 3.69 -12.97
N GLU A 67 12.52 3.33 -12.09
CA GLU A 67 11.32 4.08 -11.74
C GLU A 67 11.44 4.79 -10.38
N LEU A 68 12.54 4.58 -9.65
CA LEU A 68 12.74 5.17 -8.32
C LEU A 68 13.06 6.67 -8.38
N SER A 69 13.81 7.09 -9.40
CA SER A 69 14.20 8.48 -9.57
C SER A 69 14.30 8.88 -11.03
N ILE A 70 14.17 10.18 -11.27
CA ILE A 70 14.34 10.83 -12.58
C ILE A 70 15.82 10.92 -12.99
N LYS A 71 16.72 10.87 -12.01
CA LYS A 71 18.17 10.87 -12.24
C LYS A 71 18.64 9.44 -12.51
N HIS A 72 19.43 9.26 -13.57
CA HIS A 72 19.88 7.94 -14.06
C HIS A 72 21.11 7.39 -13.30
N ASP A 73 21.49 7.98 -12.16
CA ASP A 73 22.74 7.68 -11.45
C ASP A 73 22.58 7.99 -9.96
N VAL A 74 21.59 7.36 -9.33
CA VAL A 74 21.39 7.45 -7.89
C VAL A 74 21.10 6.06 -7.37
N ASP A 75 21.92 5.64 -6.41
CA ASP A 75 21.76 4.36 -5.75
C ASP A 75 20.40 4.31 -5.04
N PRO A 76 19.60 3.25 -5.24
CA PRO A 76 18.31 3.13 -4.56
C PRO A 76 18.46 3.15 -3.03
N ASN A 77 19.58 2.66 -2.51
CA ASN A 77 19.90 2.72 -1.07
C ASN A 77 20.17 4.13 -0.54
N GLU A 78 20.56 5.09 -1.40
CA GLU A 78 20.73 6.50 -0.98
C GLU A 78 19.45 7.31 -1.18
N VAL A 79 18.56 6.88 -2.08
CA VAL A 79 17.28 7.55 -2.36
C VAL A 79 16.22 7.15 -1.36
N VAL A 80 16.24 5.90 -0.91
CA VAL A 80 15.26 5.33 0.02
C VAL A 80 15.90 4.35 0.99
N SER A 81 15.30 4.23 2.19
CA SER A 81 15.75 3.31 3.23
C SER A 81 14.60 2.41 3.70
N VAL A 82 14.92 1.25 4.27
CA VAL A 82 13.91 0.38 4.87
C VAL A 82 13.24 1.13 6.04
N GLY A 83 11.92 1.14 6.05
CA GLY A 83 11.09 1.90 6.99
C GLY A 83 10.73 3.32 6.54
N ASP A 84 11.25 3.77 5.39
CA ASP A 84 10.90 5.07 4.82
C ASP A 84 9.53 5.01 4.14
N GLU A 85 8.74 6.07 4.32
CA GLU A 85 7.41 6.20 3.71
C GLU A 85 7.55 6.95 2.40
N VAL A 86 7.20 6.30 1.29
CA VAL A 86 7.30 6.88 -0.05
C VAL A 86 6.02 6.70 -0.84
N GLU A 87 5.81 7.65 -1.72
CA GLU A 87 4.65 7.69 -2.61
C GLU A 87 5.06 7.14 -3.97
N ALA A 88 4.27 6.23 -4.51
CA ALA A 88 4.50 5.59 -5.78
C ALA A 88 3.20 5.47 -6.56
N LEU A 89 3.28 5.51 -7.89
CA LEU A 89 2.12 5.37 -8.76
C LEU A 89 2.00 3.92 -9.21
N VAL A 90 0.79 3.36 -9.16
CA VAL A 90 0.50 2.02 -9.63
C VAL A 90 0.54 2.00 -11.15
N LEU A 91 1.57 1.42 -11.73
CA LEU A 91 1.66 1.25 -13.18
C LEU A 91 0.77 0.10 -13.64
N THR A 92 0.90 -1.03 -12.94
CA THR A 92 0.23 -2.29 -13.29
C THR A 92 -0.06 -3.02 -12.00
N LYS A 93 -1.33 -3.37 -11.77
CA LYS A 93 -1.77 -4.12 -10.58
C LYS A 93 -1.32 -5.59 -10.56
N GLU A 94 -1.01 -6.15 -11.72
CA GLU A 94 -0.71 -7.57 -11.85
C GLU A 94 0.14 -7.79 -13.10
N ASP A 95 1.47 -7.86 -12.93
CA ASP A 95 2.34 -8.36 -14.00
C ASP A 95 2.12 -9.89 -14.18
N LYS A 96 2.80 -10.54 -15.14
CA LYS A 96 2.66 -11.97 -15.42
C LYS A 96 2.85 -12.89 -14.20
N GLU A 97 3.48 -12.39 -13.15
CA GLU A 97 3.73 -13.09 -11.89
C GLU A 97 2.83 -12.66 -10.73
N GLY A 98 1.81 -11.81 -10.95
CA GLY A 98 0.91 -11.40 -9.87
C GLY A 98 1.44 -10.25 -9.00
N ARG A 99 2.49 -9.55 -9.45
CA ARG A 99 3.14 -8.48 -8.67
C ARG A 99 2.61 -7.10 -9.09
N LEU A 100 2.44 -6.20 -8.12
CA LEU A 100 2.18 -4.79 -8.41
C LEU A 100 3.47 -4.11 -8.85
N ILE A 101 3.43 -3.45 -10.00
CA ILE A 101 4.53 -2.61 -10.48
C ILE A 101 4.20 -1.17 -10.12
N LEU A 102 5.10 -0.55 -9.36
CA LEU A 102 4.95 0.78 -8.82
C LEU A 102 6.04 1.71 -9.36
N SER A 103 5.81 3.02 -9.27
CA SER A 103 6.74 4.01 -9.80
C SER A 103 6.74 5.32 -9.03
N LYS A 104 7.84 5.58 -8.32
CA LYS A 104 8.06 6.82 -7.57
C LYS A 104 8.21 8.03 -8.49
N LYS A 105 8.93 7.88 -9.61
CA LYS A 105 9.11 8.99 -10.56
C LYS A 105 7.78 9.45 -11.17
N ARG A 106 6.91 8.51 -11.53
CA ARG A 106 5.60 8.84 -12.12
C ARG A 106 4.65 9.47 -11.11
N ALA A 107 4.65 9.01 -9.86
CA ALA A 107 3.93 9.70 -8.79
C ALA A 107 4.37 11.18 -8.66
N GLN A 108 5.68 11.44 -8.74
CA GLN A 108 6.19 12.82 -8.74
C GLN A 108 5.75 13.63 -9.96
N TYR A 109 5.69 13.02 -11.15
CA TYR A 109 5.25 13.70 -12.36
C TYR A 109 3.75 13.99 -12.37
N GLU A 110 2.92 13.11 -11.83
CA GLU A 110 1.46 13.28 -11.86
C GLU A 110 0.97 14.26 -10.79
N ARG A 111 1.78 14.51 -9.75
CA ARG A 111 1.55 15.57 -8.74
C ARG A 111 2.09 16.96 -9.11
N ALA A 112 2.84 17.11 -10.22
CA ALA A 112 3.50 18.36 -10.63
C ALA A 112 2.77 19.07 -11.78
#